data_AF-A0A845GSN1-F1
#
_entry.id   AF-A0A845GSN1-F1
#
_cell.length_a   1.000
_cell.length_b   1.000
_cell.length_c   1.000
_cell.angle_alpha   90.00
_cell.angle_beta   90.00
_cell.angle_gamma   90.00
#
_symmetry.space_group_name_H-M   'P 1'
#
loop_
_entity.id
_entity.type
_entity.pdbx_description
1 polymer ?
#
loop_
_entity_poly.entity_id
_entity_poly.type
_entity_poly.pdbx_seq_one_letter_code
_entity_poly.pdbx_strand_id
1 'polypeptide(L)' 'MKYKVVTVIVNLLEDPPTISEARAEVIDTKKASNFDACISIQDVEVTYEGHWNYRNSPNRIENPSAKLKVLSVEPIAGS' A
#
# COMPACT_ATOMS: atom_id res chain seq x y z
N MET A 1 -10.71 -9.29 6.37
CA MET A 1 -11.61 -8.14 6.62
C MET A 1 -11.36 -7.22 5.45
N LYS A 2 -12.39 -6.58 4.90
CA LYS A 2 -12.19 -5.81 3.68
C LYS A 2 -11.88 -4.36 4.00
N TYR A 3 -10.91 -3.81 3.28
CA TYR A 3 -10.53 -2.41 3.37
C TYR A 3 -10.52 -1.78 1.99
N LYS A 4 -10.95 -0.54 1.91
CA LYS A 4 -10.69 0.33 0.76
C LYS A 4 -9.37 1.06 1.02
N VAL A 5 -8.42 0.90 0.11
CA VAL A 5 -7.10 1.56 0.17
C VAL A 5 -7.02 2.55 -0.97
N VAL A 6 -6.66 3.80 -0.67
CA VAL A 6 -6.36 4.82 -1.68
C VAL A 6 -4.87 5.03 -1.74
N THR A 7 -4.29 4.98 -2.94
CA THR A 7 -2.84 5.04 -3.15
C THR A 7 -2.46 5.99 -4.28
N VAL A 8 -1.22 6.45 -4.24
CA VAL A 8 -0.54 7.16 -5.32
C VAL A 8 0.84 6.56 -5.55
N ILE A 9 1.39 6.79 -6.73
CA ILE A 9 2.79 6.54 -7.01
C ILE A 9 3.52 7.88 -6.96
N VAL A 10 4.55 7.95 -6.12
CA VAL A 10 5.48 9.07 -6.06
C VAL A 10 6.64 8.77 -7.00
N ASN A 11 6.78 9.56 -8.07
CA ASN A 11 7.88 9.49 -9.01
C ASN A 11 9.06 10.34 -8.50
N LEU A 12 10.22 9.69 -8.32
CA LEU A 12 11.43 10.29 -7.76
C LEU A 12 12.44 10.72 -8.83
N LEU A 13 12.11 10.58 -10.12
CA LEU A 13 12.97 11.00 -11.23
C LEU A 13 12.90 12.51 -11.51
N GLU A 14 11.90 13.18 -10.95
CA GLU A 14 11.65 14.62 -11.13
C GLU A 14 11.97 15.38 -9.84
N ASP A 15 12.33 16.66 -9.97
CA ASP A 15 12.58 17.58 -8.86
C ASP A 15 11.74 18.86 -9.05
N PRO A 16 10.67 19.08 -8.26
CA PRO A 16 10.22 18.23 -7.16
C PRO A 16 9.61 16.89 -7.63
N PRO A 17 9.56 15.86 -6.76
CA PRO A 17 8.88 14.62 -7.06
C PRO A 17 7.43 14.83 -7.51
N THR A 18 7.01 14.08 -8.52
CA THR A 18 5.61 14.12 -9.00
C THR A 18 4.78 12.98 -8.44
N ILE A 19 3.46 13.20 -8.37
CA ILE A 19 2.51 12.27 -7.77
C ILE A 19 1.48 11.88 -8.82
N SER A 20 1.25 10.58 -9.00
CA SER A 20 0.21 10.08 -9.90
C SER A 20 -1.19 10.45 -9.41
N GLU A 21 -2.18 10.28 -10.28
CA GLU A 21 -3.58 10.26 -9.83
C GLU A 21 -3.81 9.20 -8.76
N ALA A 22 -4.70 9.50 -7.82
CA ALA A 22 -5.06 8.59 -6.73
C ALA A 22 -5.89 7.41 -7.27
N ARG A 23 -5.55 6.21 -6.82
CA ARG A 23 -6.25 4.96 -7.17
C ARG A 23 -6.84 4.32 -5.93
N ALA A 24 -8.10 3.92 -6.02
CA ALA A 24 -8.79 3.19 -4.97
C ALA A 24 -8.85 1.69 -5.31
N GLU A 25 -8.52 0.85 -4.35
CA GLU A 25 -8.61 -0.61 -4.44
C GLU A 25 -9.33 -1.16 -3.21
N VAL A 26 -10.05 -2.28 -3.38
CA VAL A 26 -10.62 -3.03 -2.25
C VAL A 26 -9.80 -4.29 -2.05
N ILE A 27 -9.18 -4.39 -0.88
CA ILE A 27 -8.42 -5.58 -0.46
C ILE A 27 -9.21 -6.40 0.55
N ASP A 28 -8.92 -7.70 0.61
CA ASP A 28 -9.42 -8.60 1.65
C ASP A 28 -8.24 -9.18 2.43
N THR A 29 -8.01 -8.67 3.64
CA THR A 29 -6.89 -9.10 4.49
C THR A 29 -7.00 -10.56 4.94
N LYS A 30 -8.18 -11.19 4.82
CA LYS A 30 -8.35 -12.62 5.16
C LYS A 30 -7.85 -13.55 4.05
N LYS A 31 -7.61 -13.04 2.84
CA LYS A 31 -7.20 -13.85 1.68
C LYS A 31 -5.70 -13.82 1.42
N ALA A 32 -4.95 -12.99 2.15
CA ALA A 32 -3.54 -12.75 1.87
C ALA A 32 -2.75 -12.76 3.19
N SER A 33 -1.86 -13.75 3.32
CA SER A 33 -1.14 -14.07 4.56
C SER A 33 -0.21 -12.97 5.06
N ASN A 34 0.20 -12.04 4.18
CA ASN A 34 0.99 -10.89 4.57
C ASN A 34 0.24 -9.96 5.54
N PHE A 35 -1.09 -10.03 5.62
CA PHE A 35 -1.90 -9.24 6.54
C PHE A 35 -2.29 -9.98 7.83
N ASP A 36 -1.85 -11.23 8.04
CA ASP A 36 -2.29 -12.05 9.19
C ASP A 36 -1.93 -11.42 10.55
N ALA A 37 -0.83 -10.66 10.60
CA ALA A 37 -0.38 -9.96 11.80
C ALA A 37 -1.01 -8.56 11.99
N CYS A 38 -1.83 -8.09 11.04
CA CYS A 38 -2.43 -6.76 11.12
C CYS A 38 -3.57 -6.72 12.15
N ILE A 39 -3.42 -5.89 13.17
CA ILE A 39 -4.44 -5.68 14.22
C ILE A 39 -5.11 -4.31 14.12
N SER A 40 -4.49 -3.37 13.40
CA SER A 40 -4.92 -1.99 13.24
C SER A 40 -4.92 -1.55 11.78
N ILE A 41 -5.60 -0.44 11.49
CA ILE A 41 -5.58 0.20 10.17
C ILE A 41 -4.14 0.63 9.80
N GLN A 42 -3.35 1.04 10.78
CA GLN A 42 -1.95 1.40 10.59
C GLN A 42 -1.11 0.20 10.11
N ASP A 43 -1.35 -1.00 10.66
CA ASP A 43 -0.65 -2.21 10.20
C ASP A 43 -0.99 -2.54 8.76
N VAL A 44 -2.27 -2.37 8.37
CA VAL A 44 -2.72 -2.58 7.00
C VAL A 44 -2.04 -1.60 6.05
N GLU A 45 -1.93 -0.32 6.42
CA GLU A 45 -1.21 0.69 5.63
C GLU A 45 0.25 0.29 5.40
N VAL A 46 0.99 0.01 6.48
CA VAL A 46 2.41 -0.34 6.43
C VAL A 46 2.62 -1.64 5.65
N THR A 47 1.78 -2.64 5.88
CA THR A 47 1.86 -3.94 5.20
C THR A 47 1.58 -3.80 3.71
N TYR A 48 0.58 -2.98 3.33
CA TYR A 48 0.26 -2.74 1.94
C TYR A 48 1.39 -2.00 1.22
N GLU A 49 1.90 -0.89 1.79
CA GLU A 49 3.05 -0.17 1.22
C GLU A 49 4.29 -1.07 1.13
N GLY A 50 4.58 -1.81 2.20
CA GLY A 50 5.70 -2.73 2.26
C GLY A 50 5.63 -3.80 1.18
N HIS A 51 4.47 -4.44 1.01
CA HIS A 51 4.24 -5.46 -0.01
C HIS A 51 4.52 -4.94 -1.42
N TRP A 52 4.08 -3.72 -1.75
CA TRP A 52 4.28 -3.18 -3.11
C TRP A 52 5.68 -2.63 -3.32
N ASN A 53 6.28 -1.99 -2.32
CA ASN A 53 7.60 -1.40 -2.43
C ASN A 53 8.75 -2.42 -2.29
N TYR A 54 8.50 -3.57 -1.66
CA TYR A 54 9.51 -4.59 -1.31
C TYR A 54 9.02 -6.03 -1.59
N ARG A 55 8.20 -6.21 -2.64
CA ARG A 55 7.49 -7.45 -2.98
C ARG A 55 8.34 -8.72 -2.89
N ASN A 56 9.58 -8.66 -3.39
CA ASN A 56 10.46 -9.81 -3.51
C ASN A 56 11.37 -10.01 -2.28
N SER A 57 11.72 -8.95 -1.58
CA SER A 57 12.61 -8.98 -0.41
C SER A 57 12.54 -7.67 0.37
N PRO A 58 12.57 -7.69 1.71
CA PRO A 58 12.63 -6.48 2.53
C PRO A 58 13.91 -5.65 2.28
N ASN A 59 14.95 -6.26 1.70
CA ASN A 59 16.22 -5.60 1.40
C ASN A 59 16.35 -5.17 -0.06
N ARG A 60 15.29 -5.33 -0.87
CA ARG A 60 15.28 -4.97 -2.29
C ARG A 60 14.06 -4.14 -2.63
N ILE A 61 14.29 -2.88 -2.96
CA ILE A 61 13.25 -2.00 -3.48
C ILE A 61 12.82 -2.51 -4.86
N GLU A 62 11.52 -2.64 -5.09
CA GLU A 62 10.97 -3.13 -6.35
C GLU A 62 11.21 -2.14 -7.50
N ASN A 63 10.97 -0.85 -7.26
CA ASN A 63 11.28 0.23 -8.19
C ASN A 63 12.05 1.35 -7.45
N PRO A 64 13.35 1.56 -7.71
CA PRO A 64 14.12 2.60 -7.03
C PRO A 64 13.71 4.02 -7.44
N SER A 65 13.05 4.17 -8.59
CA SER A 65 12.64 5.45 -9.15
C SER A 65 11.23 5.86 -8.75
N ALA A 66 10.47 4.98 -8.09
CA ALA A 66 9.11 5.28 -7.68
C ALA A 66 8.70 4.50 -6.44
N LYS A 67 7.90 5.11 -5.58
CA LYS A 67 7.32 4.47 -4.40
C LYS A 67 5.81 4.53 -4.43
N LEU A 68 5.16 3.45 -4.03
CA LEU A 68 3.74 3.49 -3.69
C LEU A 68 3.59 4.13 -2.31
N LYS A 69 2.68 5.10 -2.21
CA LYS A 69 2.24 5.71 -0.96
C LYS A 69 0.74 5.50 -0.80
N VAL A 70 0.33 5.02 0.35
CA VAL A 70 -1.06 4.94 0.79
C VAL A 70 -1.46 6.30 1.36
N LEU A 71 -2.62 6.78 0.93
CA LEU A 71 -3.22 8.03 1.38
C LEU A 71 -4.34 7.80 2.41
N SER A 72 -5.07 6.70 2.26
CA SER A 72 -6.09 6.30 3.23
C SER A 72 -6.33 4.80 3.21
N VAL A 73 -6.74 4.29 4.37
CA VAL A 73 -7.23 2.92 4.57
C VAL A 73 -8.52 3.00 5.36
N GLU A 74 -9.62 2.54 4.77
CA GLU A 74 -10.94 2.59 5.37
C GLU A 74 -11.54 1.17 5.46
N PRO A 75 -11.98 0.72 6.65
CA PRO A 75 -12.68 -0.55 6.76
C PRO A 75 -14.03 -0.48 6.04
N ILE A 76 -14.36 -1.52 5.29
CA ILE A 76 -15.66 -1.62 4.61
C ILE A 76 -16.63 -2.30 5.58
N ALA A 77 -17.62 -1.54 6.06
CA ALA A 77 -18.64 -2.06 6.96
C ALA A 77 -19.41 -3.23 6.32
N GLY A 78 -19.64 -4.30 7.08
CA GLY A 78 -20.40 -5.48 6.64
C GLY A 78 -19.60 -6.57 5.90
N SER A 79 -18.26 -6.55 5.97
CA SER A 79 -17.35 -7.54 5.35
C SER A 79 -16.90 -8.68 6.26
#